data_AF-A0A5E3WQK0-F1
#
_entry.id   AF-A0A5E3WQK0-F1
#
_cell.length_a   1.000
_cell.length_b   1.000
_cell.length_c   1.000
_cell.angle_alpha   90.00
_cell.angle_beta   90.00
_cell.angle_gamma   90.00
#
_symmetry.space_group_name_H-M   'P 1'
#
loop_
_entity.id
_entity.type
_entity.pdbx_description
1 polymer ?
#
loop_
_entity_poly.entity_id
_entity_poly.type
_entity_poly.pdbx_seq_one_letter_code
_entity_poly.pdbx_strand_id
1 'polypeptide(L)'
;MPAERRKRLTVARSHVHPLTRPVQSPRRKRAGASRDETTAVDRGLVRTRVTLLDATGQKHSYTLSSEVVDLLYFVTERHRIFRERLEGKPAPWTKDVLLQQRHFTNVFRVLDRCSQYCLSHVIREGPAVFKEQVFRVVAYSILGFNPVTYGYLEKTFGSPLLLESYDEHAWTRALSSINFSIGRGAYQIPAPTVDQIGEGTYCARLVRLVSLMVKSEVDLALEGCKHLRDLHIIISSYPSMTAFLGYQVVLNLNMIPALSCPEDWAQPGPGAVKGLRAIFGDDLGTQMMVPAMEWLRKHFSELAIEAGYPMRQVPALKADSPGFTLCDIEHLLCEFHKYRSAPSDGKGCRRYEGSISTVTVPVTEHLPKNWVHHDLACQRRDDSYAFPPADEDEEYMPLSVLEEKYPGTPNHQYRVRWDGYPPEFDTWEPAKSLSESSPTVVGCFRKRIDKVAMMLSEYTS
;
A
#
# COMPACT_ATOMS: atom_id res chain seq x y z
N MET A 1 32.31 25.53 -2.01
CA MET A 1 30.99 24.97 -1.63
C MET A 1 30.07 26.16 -1.39
N PRO A 2 29.01 26.40 -2.19
CA PRO A 2 28.04 27.42 -1.83
C PRO A 2 27.30 26.94 -0.58
N ALA A 3 27.27 27.76 0.48
CA ALA A 3 26.57 27.45 1.71
C ALA A 3 25.06 27.50 1.48
N GLU A 4 24.34 26.49 1.96
CA GLU A 4 22.88 26.46 1.96
C GLU A 4 22.34 27.59 2.83
N ARG A 5 21.33 28.32 2.33
CA ARG A 5 20.58 29.29 3.12
C ARG A 5 19.24 28.70 3.49
N ARG A 6 18.81 28.99 4.72
CA ARG A 6 17.56 28.50 5.30
C ARG A 6 16.38 29.27 4.65
N LYS A 7 15.11 28.94 4.95
CA LYS A 7 13.93 29.71 4.51
C LYS A 7 12.79 29.80 5.52
N ARG A 8 11.99 30.88 5.47
CA ARG A 8 10.78 31.06 6.29
C ARG A 8 9.65 30.09 5.92
N LEU A 9 9.10 29.41 6.93
CA LEU A 9 7.98 28.46 6.78
C LEU A 9 6.65 29.21 6.59
N THR A 10 5.94 28.96 5.48
CA THR A 10 4.61 29.53 5.26
C THR A 10 3.55 28.42 5.20
N VAL A 11 2.76 28.27 6.26
CA VAL A 11 1.67 27.26 6.33
C VAL A 11 0.42 27.82 5.65
N ALA A 12 0.10 27.36 4.43
CA ALA A 12 -1.08 27.78 3.68
C ALA A 12 -2.22 26.74 3.71
N ARG A 13 -3.44 27.18 4.09
CA ARG A 13 -4.69 26.38 4.09
C ARG A 13 -5.29 26.27 2.68
N SER A 14 -5.61 25.06 2.23
CA SER A 14 -6.22 24.78 0.92
C SER A 14 -7.73 25.07 0.88
N HIS A 15 -8.20 25.72 -0.19
CA HIS A 15 -9.62 25.95 -0.50
C HIS A 15 -10.16 24.89 -1.47
N VAL A 16 -11.43 24.50 -1.34
CA VAL A 16 -12.12 23.52 -2.21
C VAL A 16 -13.43 24.12 -2.73
N HIS A 17 -13.69 23.96 -4.03
CA HIS A 17 -14.95 24.32 -4.71
C HIS A 17 -15.98 23.17 -4.66
N PRO A 18 -17.31 23.47 -4.66
CA PRO A 18 -18.36 22.48 -4.49
C PRO A 18 -18.90 21.95 -5.84
N LEU A 19 -19.22 20.66 -5.92
CA LEU A 19 -20.07 20.12 -6.98
C LEU A 19 -21.12 19.13 -6.46
N THR A 20 -22.18 19.05 -7.25
CA THR A 20 -23.59 18.71 -7.01
C THR A 20 -23.91 17.24 -6.71
N ARG A 21 -25.02 17.04 -5.98
CA ARG A 21 -25.66 15.78 -5.57
C ARG A 21 -26.04 14.86 -6.75
N PRO A 22 -26.01 13.53 -6.55
CA PRO A 22 -26.90 12.63 -7.26
C PRO A 22 -27.83 11.81 -6.35
N VAL A 23 -28.86 11.29 -7.02
CA VAL A 23 -30.15 10.75 -6.55
C VAL A 23 -30.02 9.34 -5.97
N GLN A 24 -30.80 9.07 -4.92
CA GLN A 24 -30.92 7.77 -4.23
C GLN A 24 -31.55 6.69 -5.12
N SER A 25 -31.10 5.44 -5.00
CA SER A 25 -31.79 4.26 -5.54
C SER A 25 -32.03 3.21 -4.43
N PRO A 26 -33.08 2.37 -4.53
CA PRO A 26 -33.65 1.68 -3.37
C PRO A 26 -32.88 0.42 -2.96
N ARG A 27 -32.80 0.23 -1.63
CA ARG A 27 -32.19 -0.88 -0.90
C ARG A 27 -32.83 -2.25 -1.23
N ARG A 28 -32.01 -3.27 -1.49
CA ARG A 28 -32.40 -4.69 -1.44
C ARG A 28 -32.01 -5.29 -0.09
N LYS A 29 -33.00 -5.66 0.74
CA LYS A 29 -32.81 -6.53 1.91
C LYS A 29 -32.44 -7.94 1.43
N ARG A 30 -31.48 -8.58 2.09
CA ARG A 30 -31.18 -10.02 1.88
C ARG A 30 -31.56 -10.81 3.13
N ALA A 31 -32.31 -11.88 2.91
CA ALA A 31 -32.62 -12.91 3.89
C ALA A 31 -31.37 -13.76 4.19
N GLY A 32 -31.25 -14.18 5.45
CA GLY A 32 -30.04 -14.73 6.05
C GLY A 32 -29.49 -15.99 5.38
N ALA A 33 -28.15 -16.02 5.28
CA ALA A 33 -27.43 -17.28 5.30
C ALA A 33 -27.62 -17.92 6.69
N SER A 34 -27.73 -19.24 6.74
CA SER A 34 -27.78 -20.03 7.97
C SER A 34 -26.60 -19.66 8.87
N ARG A 35 -26.91 -18.96 9.98
CA ARG A 35 -26.00 -18.39 10.96
C ARG A 35 -26.23 -19.17 12.25
N ASP A 36 -25.25 -19.93 12.75
CA ASP A 36 -25.30 -20.34 14.17
C ASP A 36 -23.94 -20.66 14.84
N GLU A 37 -23.93 -20.33 16.15
CA GLU A 37 -23.04 -20.59 17.30
C GLU A 37 -21.63 -19.97 17.44
N THR A 38 -21.07 -19.27 16.45
CA THR A 38 -19.80 -18.50 16.60
C THR A 38 -19.89 -17.10 16.00
N THR A 39 -21.07 -16.49 16.07
CA THR A 39 -21.37 -15.22 15.42
C THR A 39 -21.08 -14.04 16.34
N ALA A 40 -20.45 -13.00 15.79
CA ALA A 40 -20.49 -11.65 16.33
C ALA A 40 -21.94 -11.31 16.70
N VAL A 41 -22.19 -11.04 17.98
CA VAL A 41 -23.53 -10.67 18.44
C VAL A 41 -23.61 -9.15 18.39
N ASP A 42 -24.67 -8.63 17.78
CA ASP A 42 -25.00 -7.20 17.87
C ASP A 42 -25.42 -6.87 19.31
N ARG A 43 -24.43 -6.58 20.17
CA ARG A 43 -24.64 -6.14 21.55
C ARG A 43 -24.78 -4.62 21.66
N GLY A 44 -25.38 -3.97 20.66
CA GLY A 44 -25.56 -2.51 20.62
C GLY A 44 -24.56 -1.76 19.73
N LEU A 45 -23.71 -2.48 19.00
CA LEU A 45 -22.69 -1.92 18.10
C LEU A 45 -23.30 -1.11 16.96
N VAL A 46 -24.48 -1.52 16.48
CA VAL A 46 -25.19 -0.97 15.30
C VAL A 46 -25.81 0.41 15.55
N ARG A 47 -25.56 1.00 16.72
CA ARG A 47 -25.98 2.37 17.07
C ARG A 47 -24.89 3.15 17.80
N THR A 48 -23.67 2.63 17.84
CA THR A 48 -22.54 3.34 18.44
C THR A 48 -22.31 4.62 17.65
N ARG A 49 -22.39 5.76 18.35
CA ARG A 49 -22.11 7.07 17.78
C ARG A 49 -20.60 7.29 17.82
N VAL A 50 -20.01 7.40 16.65
CA VAL A 50 -18.58 7.64 16.46
C VAL A 50 -18.36 9.11 16.14
N THR A 51 -17.37 9.73 16.80
CA THR A 51 -16.91 11.08 16.47
C THR A 51 -15.54 11.00 15.84
N LEU A 52 -15.44 11.48 14.60
CA LEU A 52 -14.19 11.56 13.85
C LEU A 52 -13.75 13.02 13.75
N LEU A 53 -12.45 13.26 13.67
CA LEU A 53 -11.86 14.56 13.40
C LEU A 53 -11.35 14.60 11.97
N ASP A 54 -11.64 15.68 11.26
CA ASP A 54 -10.99 15.94 9.97
C ASP A 54 -9.62 16.62 10.15
N ALA A 55 -8.92 16.88 9.04
CA ALA A 55 -7.61 17.52 9.03
C ALA A 55 -7.59 18.95 9.63
N THR A 56 -8.76 19.59 9.79
CA THR A 56 -8.89 20.91 10.44
C THR A 56 -9.20 20.82 11.93
N GLY A 57 -9.41 19.61 12.45
CA GLY A 57 -9.87 19.36 13.82
C GLY A 57 -11.39 19.50 13.99
N GLN A 58 -12.16 19.67 12.91
CA GLN A 58 -13.62 19.70 12.99
C GLN A 58 -14.16 18.31 13.30
N LYS A 59 -15.13 18.25 14.22
CA LYS A 59 -15.81 17.02 14.65
C LYS A 59 -16.94 16.66 13.68
N HIS A 60 -16.96 15.40 13.25
CA HIS A 60 -18.02 14.80 12.44
C HIS A 60 -18.57 13.57 13.16
N SER A 61 -19.89 13.46 13.29
CA SER A 61 -20.54 12.31 13.95
C SER A 61 -21.10 11.33 12.94
N TYR A 62 -20.84 10.05 13.14
CA TYR A 62 -21.39 8.95 12.35
C TYR A 62 -22.05 7.94 13.28
N THR A 63 -23.02 7.18 12.77
CA THR A 63 -23.60 6.05 13.49
C THR A 63 -23.22 4.80 12.72
N LEU A 64 -22.59 3.84 13.39
CA LEU A 64 -22.20 2.58 12.76
C LEU A 64 -23.44 1.82 12.28
N SER A 65 -23.36 1.21 11.11
CA SER A 65 -24.41 0.36 10.56
C SER A 65 -24.27 -1.09 11.07
N SER A 66 -25.22 -1.96 10.69
CA SER A 66 -25.12 -3.41 10.95
C SER A 66 -23.90 -4.08 10.32
N GLU A 67 -23.29 -3.42 9.33
CA GLU A 67 -22.15 -3.95 8.59
C GLU A 67 -20.88 -4.03 9.43
N VAL A 68 -20.80 -3.31 10.56
CA VAL A 68 -19.68 -3.46 11.50
C VAL A 68 -19.65 -4.88 12.08
N VAL A 69 -20.81 -5.48 12.35
CA VAL A 69 -20.90 -6.85 12.89
C VAL A 69 -20.44 -7.87 11.84
N ASP A 70 -20.86 -7.68 10.57
CA ASP A 70 -20.43 -8.53 9.47
C ASP A 70 -18.92 -8.37 9.17
N LEU A 71 -18.35 -7.18 9.35
CA LEU A 71 -16.90 -6.94 9.27
C LEU A 71 -16.15 -7.74 10.34
N LEU A 72 -16.57 -7.63 11.61
CA LEU A 72 -15.93 -8.32 12.74
C LEU A 72 -15.97 -9.84 12.54
N TYR A 73 -17.09 -10.37 12.06
CA TYR A 73 -17.20 -11.77 11.67
C TYR A 73 -16.25 -12.14 10.54
N PHE A 74 -16.29 -11.42 9.41
CA PHE A 74 -15.44 -11.72 8.26
C PHE A 74 -13.95 -11.74 8.64
N VAL A 75 -13.49 -10.72 9.37
CA VAL A 75 -12.08 -10.58 9.75
C VAL A 75 -11.67 -11.68 10.75
N THR A 76 -12.47 -11.94 11.77
CA THR A 76 -12.18 -12.98 12.77
C THR A 76 -12.19 -14.38 12.15
N GLU A 77 -13.21 -14.70 11.36
CA GLU A 77 -13.35 -16.01 10.72
C GLU A 77 -12.24 -16.22 9.67
N ARG A 78 -11.91 -15.21 8.87
CA ARG A 78 -10.86 -15.31 7.87
C ARG A 78 -9.49 -15.53 8.48
N HIS A 79 -9.21 -14.90 9.63
CA HIS A 79 -7.97 -15.14 10.38
C HIS A 79 -7.96 -16.53 11.03
N ARG A 80 -9.10 -17.00 11.56
CA ARG A 80 -9.21 -18.38 12.09
C ARG A 80 -8.86 -19.41 11.02
N ILE A 81 -9.38 -19.26 9.79
CA ILE A 81 -9.05 -20.13 8.65
C ILE A 81 -7.53 -20.14 8.40
N PHE A 82 -6.88 -18.97 8.45
CA PHE A 82 -5.42 -18.90 8.29
C PHE A 82 -4.68 -19.68 9.39
N ARG A 83 -5.07 -19.51 10.66
CA ARG A 83 -4.45 -20.22 11.79
C ARG A 83 -4.64 -21.73 11.71
N GLU A 84 -5.84 -22.21 11.36
CA GLU A 84 -6.09 -23.65 11.22
C GLU A 84 -5.27 -24.27 10.09
N ARG A 85 -5.11 -23.55 8.97
CA ARG A 85 -4.23 -23.97 7.87
C ARG A 85 -2.77 -24.02 8.29
N LEU A 86 -2.32 -23.03 9.05
CA LEU A 86 -0.95 -22.97 9.56
C LEU A 86 -0.66 -24.13 10.53
N GLU A 87 -1.64 -24.50 11.35
CA GLU A 87 -1.58 -25.64 12.27
C GLU A 87 -1.73 -27.01 11.57
N GLY A 88 -1.94 -27.03 10.25
CA GLY A 88 -2.10 -28.28 9.48
C GLY A 88 -3.42 -29.01 9.75
N LYS A 89 -4.44 -28.34 10.28
CA LYS A 89 -5.76 -28.95 10.51
C LYS A 89 -6.42 -29.31 9.18
N PRO A 90 -7.18 -30.42 9.12
CA PRO A 90 -7.88 -30.82 7.90
C PRO A 90 -9.05 -29.87 7.57
N ALA A 91 -9.32 -29.69 6.28
CA ALA A 91 -10.49 -28.96 5.79
C ALA A 91 -11.81 -29.73 6.06
N PRO A 92 -12.98 -29.05 6.11
CA PRO A 92 -13.18 -27.60 5.94
C PRO A 92 -12.91 -26.78 7.21
N TRP A 93 -12.21 -25.65 7.07
CA TRP A 93 -11.82 -24.75 8.18
C TRP A 93 -12.91 -23.77 8.63
N THR A 94 -14.00 -23.70 7.88
CA THR A 94 -15.14 -22.80 8.14
C THR A 94 -16.41 -23.45 7.62
N LYS A 95 -17.54 -23.07 8.21
CA LYS A 95 -18.88 -23.39 7.68
C LYS A 95 -19.38 -22.33 6.69
N ASP A 96 -18.70 -21.19 6.59
CA ASP A 96 -19.08 -20.12 5.67
C ASP A 96 -18.81 -20.53 4.22
N VAL A 97 -19.90 -20.68 3.47
CA VAL A 97 -19.85 -21.15 2.08
C VAL A 97 -19.14 -20.15 1.16
N LEU A 98 -19.22 -18.84 1.42
CA LEU A 98 -18.52 -17.83 0.62
C LEU A 98 -17.02 -17.92 0.83
N LEU A 99 -16.57 -18.05 2.08
CA LEU A 99 -15.15 -18.21 2.43
C LEU A 99 -14.57 -19.55 1.95
N GLN A 100 -15.39 -20.60 1.79
CA GLN A 100 -14.99 -21.86 1.17
C GLN A 100 -14.85 -21.80 -0.35
N GLN A 101 -15.67 -21.00 -1.04
CA GLN A 101 -15.82 -21.06 -2.50
C GLN A 101 -15.11 -19.94 -3.25
N ARG A 102 -14.64 -18.90 -2.55
CA ARG A 102 -14.07 -17.70 -3.16
C ARG A 102 -12.66 -17.42 -2.66
N HIS A 103 -11.90 -16.69 -3.47
CA HIS A 103 -10.58 -16.22 -3.09
C HIS A 103 -10.69 -14.91 -2.30
N PHE A 104 -10.26 -14.98 -1.05
CA PHE A 104 -10.02 -13.83 -0.20
C PHE A 104 -8.56 -13.86 0.26
N THR A 105 -7.93 -12.70 0.30
CA THR A 105 -6.61 -12.54 0.91
C THR A 105 -6.70 -12.77 2.42
N ASN A 106 -5.55 -12.82 3.10
CA ASN A 106 -5.50 -12.87 4.55
C ASN A 106 -5.80 -11.49 5.15
N VAL A 107 -6.17 -11.45 6.43
CA VAL A 107 -6.52 -10.17 7.09
C VAL A 107 -5.31 -9.27 7.36
N PHE A 108 -4.12 -9.86 7.41
CA PHE A 108 -2.86 -9.14 7.42
C PHE A 108 -2.21 -9.34 6.06
N ARG A 109 -1.90 -8.23 5.37
CA ARG A 109 -1.36 -8.30 4.01
C ARG A 109 -0.04 -9.07 3.96
N VAL A 110 0.80 -8.92 5.00
CA VAL A 110 2.10 -9.59 5.07
C VAL A 110 1.96 -11.12 4.97
N LEU A 111 0.84 -11.69 5.40
CA LEU A 111 0.57 -13.13 5.37
C LEU A 111 0.08 -13.62 4.01
N ASP A 112 -0.20 -12.75 3.05
CA ASP A 112 -0.59 -13.18 1.70
C ASP A 112 0.51 -13.95 1.01
N ARG A 113 0.13 -14.94 0.19
CA ARG A 113 1.08 -15.80 -0.54
C ARG A 113 2.12 -15.00 -1.33
N CYS A 114 1.70 -13.94 -2.01
CA CYS A 114 2.60 -13.10 -2.81
C CYS A 114 3.56 -12.27 -1.92
N SER A 115 3.10 -11.82 -0.76
CA SER A 115 3.90 -11.11 0.24
C SER A 115 4.92 -12.05 0.89
N GLN A 116 4.48 -13.25 1.29
CA GLN A 116 5.34 -14.29 1.86
C GLN A 116 6.42 -14.74 0.87
N TYR A 117 6.10 -14.88 -0.41
CA TYR A 117 7.09 -15.18 -1.45
C TYR A 117 8.11 -14.04 -1.61
N CYS A 118 7.63 -12.79 -1.67
CA CYS A 118 8.50 -11.63 -1.76
C CYS A 118 9.46 -11.56 -0.57
N LEU A 119 8.94 -11.73 0.63
CA LEU A 119 9.76 -11.72 1.84
C LEU A 119 10.78 -12.87 1.86
N SER A 120 10.35 -14.09 1.53
CA SER A 120 11.17 -15.29 1.72
C SER A 120 12.20 -15.52 0.61
N HIS A 121 11.81 -15.31 -0.65
CA HIS A 121 12.64 -15.65 -1.81
C HIS A 121 13.19 -14.41 -2.53
N VAL A 122 12.47 -13.29 -2.52
CA VAL A 122 12.93 -12.08 -3.24
C VAL A 122 13.85 -11.21 -2.36
N ILE A 123 13.51 -11.06 -1.08
CA ILE A 123 14.22 -10.15 -0.15
C ILE A 123 15.32 -10.87 0.64
N ARG A 124 14.99 -12.03 1.24
CA ARG A 124 15.88 -12.74 2.17
C ARG A 124 16.97 -13.56 1.48
N GLU A 125 16.68 -14.11 0.30
CA GLU A 125 17.69 -14.82 -0.48
C GLU A 125 18.57 -13.82 -1.23
N GLY A 126 19.86 -14.15 -1.33
CA GLY A 126 20.86 -13.35 -2.04
C GLY A 126 21.52 -12.22 -1.23
N PRO A 127 22.28 -11.35 -1.92
CA PRO A 127 22.98 -10.25 -1.27
C PRO A 127 22.01 -9.33 -0.52
N ALA A 128 22.33 -9.04 0.74
CA ALA A 128 21.61 -8.09 1.59
C ALA A 128 22.02 -6.63 1.34
N VAL A 129 22.55 -6.34 0.15
CA VAL A 129 22.87 -4.97 -0.29
C VAL A 129 21.56 -4.28 -0.68
N PHE A 130 21.34 -3.06 -0.19
CA PHE A 130 20.06 -2.35 -0.37
C PHE A 130 19.65 -2.24 -1.84
N LYS A 131 20.58 -1.82 -2.71
CA LYS A 131 20.39 -1.73 -4.16
C LYS A 131 19.95 -3.05 -4.80
N GLU A 132 20.56 -4.17 -4.39
CA GLU A 132 20.22 -5.51 -4.88
C GLU A 132 18.82 -5.95 -4.44
N GLN A 133 18.44 -5.66 -3.19
CA GLN A 133 17.09 -5.94 -2.68
C GLN A 133 16.03 -5.08 -3.38
N VAL A 134 16.31 -3.78 -3.59
CA VAL A 134 15.42 -2.88 -4.34
C VAL A 134 15.23 -3.40 -5.77
N PHE A 135 16.30 -3.77 -6.47
CA PHE A 135 16.24 -4.37 -7.81
C PHE A 135 15.32 -5.59 -7.84
N ARG A 136 15.57 -6.58 -6.97
CA ARG A 136 14.77 -7.81 -6.93
C ARG A 136 13.30 -7.55 -6.61
N VAL A 137 12.99 -6.65 -5.68
CA VAL A 137 11.62 -6.32 -5.30
C VAL A 137 10.90 -5.54 -6.41
N VAL A 138 11.56 -4.58 -7.05
CA VAL A 138 11.02 -3.85 -8.21
C VAL A 138 10.72 -4.82 -9.35
N ALA A 139 11.66 -5.70 -9.69
CA ALA A 139 11.47 -6.72 -10.72
C ALA A 139 10.28 -7.63 -10.41
N TYR A 140 10.21 -8.18 -9.19
CA TYR A 140 9.10 -9.03 -8.75
C TYR A 140 7.74 -8.32 -8.83
N SER A 141 7.70 -7.06 -8.40
CA SER A 141 6.44 -6.30 -8.31
C SER A 141 5.93 -5.90 -9.69
N ILE A 142 6.81 -5.39 -10.57
CA ILE A 142 6.44 -4.96 -11.93
C ILE A 142 6.06 -6.15 -12.82
N LEU A 143 6.71 -7.30 -12.65
CA LEU A 143 6.40 -8.51 -13.40
C LEU A 143 5.19 -9.28 -12.86
N GLY A 144 4.34 -8.62 -12.07
CA GLY A 144 2.99 -9.06 -11.73
C GLY A 144 2.84 -9.74 -10.38
N PHE A 145 3.77 -9.54 -9.45
CA PHE A 145 3.72 -10.12 -8.09
C PHE A 145 3.53 -11.65 -8.13
N ASN A 146 4.12 -12.30 -9.13
CA ASN A 146 3.84 -13.68 -9.47
C ASN A 146 5.08 -14.56 -9.22
N PRO A 147 5.04 -15.46 -8.22
CA PRO A 147 6.08 -16.46 -7.97
C PRO A 147 6.49 -17.27 -9.19
N VAL A 148 5.53 -17.57 -10.10
CA VAL A 148 5.82 -18.37 -11.31
C VAL A 148 6.70 -17.59 -12.29
N THR A 149 6.39 -16.32 -12.54
CA THR A 149 7.21 -15.47 -13.43
C THR A 149 8.60 -15.26 -12.85
N TYR A 150 8.69 -14.99 -11.55
CA TYR A 150 9.97 -14.75 -10.88
C TYR A 150 10.85 -16.00 -10.84
N GLY A 151 10.29 -17.15 -10.45
CA GLY A 151 11.01 -18.42 -10.44
C GLY A 151 11.45 -18.88 -11.83
N TYR A 152 10.71 -18.53 -12.89
CA TYR A 152 11.15 -18.75 -14.28
C TYR A 152 12.41 -17.94 -14.60
N LEU A 153 12.45 -16.66 -14.22
CA LEU A 153 13.63 -15.83 -14.43
C LEU A 153 14.83 -16.37 -13.63
N GLU A 154 14.62 -16.76 -12.38
CA GLU A 154 15.67 -17.36 -11.56
C GLU A 154 16.24 -18.64 -12.15
N LYS A 155 15.37 -19.52 -12.66
CA LYS A 155 15.80 -20.74 -13.36
C LYS A 155 16.60 -20.43 -14.63
N THR A 156 16.30 -19.32 -15.30
CA THR A 156 16.89 -18.96 -16.60
C THR A 156 18.20 -18.18 -16.44
N PHE A 157 18.28 -17.28 -15.46
CA PHE A 157 19.36 -16.31 -15.30
C PHE A 157 20.16 -16.48 -13.99
N GLY A 158 19.81 -17.46 -13.16
CA GLY A 158 20.43 -17.71 -11.86
C GLY A 158 19.53 -17.30 -10.69
N SER A 159 19.67 -18.02 -9.58
CA SER A 159 18.98 -17.74 -8.31
C SER A 159 20.01 -17.45 -7.23
N PRO A 160 19.93 -16.31 -6.53
CA PRO A 160 18.95 -15.24 -6.72
C PRO A 160 19.28 -14.37 -7.95
N LEU A 161 18.29 -13.60 -8.44
CA LEU A 161 18.55 -12.62 -9.50
C LEU A 161 19.51 -11.53 -9.00
N LEU A 162 20.60 -11.31 -9.73
CA LEU A 162 21.61 -10.30 -9.42
C LEU A 162 21.55 -9.13 -10.41
N LEU A 163 21.72 -7.92 -9.89
CA LEU A 163 21.69 -6.71 -10.73
C LEU A 163 22.81 -6.71 -11.78
N GLU A 164 24.00 -7.22 -11.44
CA GLU A 164 25.13 -7.30 -12.38
C GLU A 164 24.87 -8.20 -13.60
N SER A 165 23.96 -9.18 -13.45
CA SER A 165 23.57 -10.12 -14.50
C SER A 165 22.28 -9.72 -15.22
N TYR A 166 21.71 -8.56 -14.87
CA TYR A 166 20.47 -8.07 -15.47
C TYR A 166 20.72 -7.56 -16.90
N ASP A 167 20.05 -8.18 -17.87
CA ASP A 167 20.04 -7.74 -19.26
C ASP A 167 18.60 -7.62 -19.78
N GLU A 168 18.22 -6.40 -20.17
CA GLU A 168 16.87 -6.05 -20.62
C GLU A 168 16.43 -6.88 -21.84
N HIS A 169 17.31 -7.09 -22.80
CA HIS A 169 16.98 -7.80 -24.03
C HIS A 169 16.85 -9.31 -23.79
N ALA A 170 17.73 -9.89 -22.97
CA ALA A 170 17.69 -11.29 -22.60
C ALA A 170 16.42 -11.61 -21.82
N TRP A 171 16.07 -10.78 -20.83
CA TRP A 171 14.82 -10.93 -20.07
C TRP A 171 13.59 -10.80 -20.97
N THR A 172 13.58 -9.81 -21.88
CA THR A 172 12.49 -9.63 -22.84
C THR A 172 12.33 -10.85 -23.75
N ARG A 173 13.41 -11.39 -24.30
CA ARG A 173 13.38 -12.60 -25.12
C ARG A 173 12.87 -13.81 -24.34
N ALA A 174 13.39 -14.04 -23.14
CA ALA A 174 12.99 -15.15 -22.29
C ALA A 174 11.50 -15.08 -21.96
N LEU A 175 11.03 -13.94 -21.47
CA LEU A 175 9.64 -13.76 -21.08
C LEU A 175 8.66 -13.70 -22.25
N SER A 176 9.12 -13.32 -23.44
CA SER A 176 8.30 -13.39 -24.67
C SER A 176 8.11 -14.82 -25.17
N SER A 177 8.96 -15.77 -24.74
CA SER A 177 8.89 -17.19 -25.12
C SER A 177 7.98 -18.04 -24.23
N ILE A 178 7.45 -17.48 -23.14
CA ILE A 178 6.66 -18.25 -22.17
C ILE A 178 5.19 -18.34 -22.58
N ASN A 179 4.60 -19.52 -22.39
CA ASN A 179 3.19 -19.78 -22.71
C ASN A 179 2.23 -19.42 -21.57
N PHE A 180 2.72 -18.90 -20.44
CA PHE A 180 1.89 -18.43 -19.34
C PHE A 180 1.78 -16.91 -19.32
N SER A 181 0.62 -16.40 -18.90
CA SER A 181 0.39 -14.96 -18.89
C SER A 181 1.13 -14.30 -17.72
N ILE A 182 2.04 -13.40 -18.05
CA ILE A 182 2.55 -12.41 -17.11
C ILE A 182 1.38 -11.52 -16.66
N GLY A 183 1.32 -11.16 -15.37
CA GLY A 183 0.31 -10.22 -14.86
C GLY A 183 -1.10 -10.77 -14.59
N ARG A 184 -1.33 -12.10 -14.59
CA ARG A 184 -2.60 -12.70 -14.10
C ARG A 184 -2.60 -13.00 -12.59
N GLY A 185 -1.71 -12.35 -11.82
CA GLY A 185 -1.68 -12.44 -10.36
C GLY A 185 -2.84 -11.68 -9.70
N ALA A 186 -2.76 -11.48 -8.38
CA ALA A 186 -3.75 -10.70 -7.62
C ALA A 186 -3.87 -9.25 -8.11
N TYR A 187 -2.81 -8.71 -8.71
CA TYR A 187 -2.76 -7.38 -9.30
C TYR A 187 -2.49 -7.47 -10.80
N GLN A 188 -3.40 -6.94 -11.61
CA GLN A 188 -3.14 -6.71 -13.04
C GLN A 188 -2.29 -5.44 -13.15
N ILE A 189 -1.06 -5.60 -13.62
CA ILE A 189 -0.13 -4.47 -13.83
C ILE A 189 -0.42 -3.87 -15.20
N PRO A 190 -0.99 -2.66 -15.31
CA PRO A 190 -0.97 -1.96 -16.59
C PRO A 190 0.50 -1.66 -16.93
N ALA A 191 0.98 -2.20 -18.05
CA ALA A 191 2.27 -1.76 -18.58
C ALA A 191 2.17 -0.29 -19.00
N PRO A 192 3.29 0.47 -19.01
CA PRO A 192 3.35 1.76 -19.69
C PRO A 192 2.84 1.65 -21.13
N THR A 193 2.34 2.76 -21.68
CA THR A 193 1.99 2.81 -23.11
C THR A 193 3.25 2.80 -23.97
N VAL A 194 3.08 2.51 -25.27
CA VAL A 194 4.20 2.58 -26.23
C VAL A 194 4.77 3.99 -26.28
N ASP A 195 3.94 5.03 -26.25
CA ASP A 195 4.39 6.42 -26.26
C ASP A 195 5.15 6.82 -24.98
N GLN A 196 4.96 6.09 -23.88
CA GLN A 196 5.64 6.38 -22.63
C GLN A 196 7.01 5.73 -22.54
N ILE A 197 7.22 4.53 -23.09
CA ILE A 197 8.45 3.76 -22.85
C ILE A 197 8.97 3.03 -24.09
N GLY A 198 8.37 3.22 -25.25
CA GLY A 198 8.61 2.42 -26.44
C GLY A 198 8.09 0.99 -26.31
N GLU A 199 8.61 0.08 -27.15
CA GLU A 199 8.30 -1.36 -27.20
C GLU A 199 6.86 -1.77 -27.55
N GLY A 200 6.74 -2.62 -28.57
CA GLY A 200 5.45 -3.08 -29.07
C GLY A 200 4.72 -4.05 -28.13
N THR A 201 5.45 -4.86 -27.36
CA THR A 201 4.85 -5.93 -26.55
C THR A 201 4.64 -5.54 -25.09
N TYR A 202 3.58 -6.07 -24.47
CA TYR A 202 3.29 -5.86 -23.04
C TYR A 202 4.47 -6.23 -22.15
N CYS A 203 5.11 -7.37 -22.42
CA CYS A 203 6.23 -7.85 -21.63
C CYS A 203 7.46 -6.93 -21.75
N ALA A 204 7.84 -6.55 -22.98
CA ALA A 204 8.99 -5.70 -23.20
C ALA A 204 8.85 -4.35 -22.47
N ARG A 205 7.64 -3.77 -22.44
CA ARG A 205 7.35 -2.54 -21.69
C ARG A 205 7.50 -2.70 -20.18
N LEU A 206 7.16 -3.86 -19.61
CA LEU A 206 7.39 -4.12 -18.18
C LEU A 206 8.87 -4.28 -17.85
N VAL A 207 9.61 -5.06 -18.66
CA VAL A 207 11.06 -5.24 -18.47
C VAL A 207 11.78 -3.91 -18.61
N ARG A 208 11.42 -3.10 -19.62
CA ARG A 208 11.98 -1.77 -19.80
C ARG A 208 11.64 -0.81 -18.65
N LEU A 209 10.47 -0.95 -18.02
CA LEU A 209 10.14 -0.20 -16.79
C LEU A 209 11.04 -0.61 -15.62
N VAL A 210 11.34 -1.90 -15.46
CA VAL A 210 12.35 -2.36 -14.48
C VAL A 210 13.71 -1.72 -14.79
N SER A 211 14.15 -1.77 -16.04
CA SER A 211 15.40 -1.11 -16.47
C SER A 211 15.43 0.37 -16.17
N LEU A 212 14.33 1.09 -16.47
CA LEU A 212 14.21 2.51 -16.21
C LEU A 212 14.44 2.81 -14.73
N MET A 213 13.70 2.14 -13.83
CA MET A 213 13.79 2.38 -12.38
C MET A 213 15.19 2.06 -11.84
N VAL A 214 15.79 0.97 -12.30
CA VAL A 214 17.11 0.52 -11.83
C VAL A 214 18.23 1.43 -12.35
N LYS A 215 18.25 1.72 -13.65
CA LYS A 215 19.29 2.56 -14.28
C LYS A 215 19.17 4.03 -13.84
N SER A 216 17.98 4.50 -13.51
CA SER A 216 17.75 5.82 -12.90
C SER A 216 18.01 5.86 -11.39
N GLU A 217 18.49 4.76 -10.80
CA GLU A 217 18.91 4.66 -9.39
C GLU A 217 17.78 4.95 -8.40
N VAL A 218 16.63 4.31 -8.60
CA VAL A 218 15.49 4.41 -7.68
C VAL A 218 15.87 4.04 -6.24
N ASP A 219 16.84 3.14 -6.05
CA ASP A 219 17.38 2.79 -4.73
C ASP A 219 17.90 4.01 -3.98
N LEU A 220 18.71 4.87 -4.63
CA LEU A 220 19.23 6.09 -4.02
C LEU A 220 18.11 7.08 -3.66
N ALA A 221 17.02 7.10 -4.43
CA ALA A 221 15.88 7.96 -4.14
C ALA A 221 15.07 7.47 -2.92
N LEU A 222 15.00 6.15 -2.71
CA LEU A 222 14.28 5.54 -1.59
C LEU A 222 15.09 5.54 -0.29
N GLU A 223 16.42 5.62 -0.38
CA GLU A 223 17.32 5.59 0.77
C GLU A 223 16.98 6.72 1.76
N GLY A 224 16.91 6.38 3.05
CA GLY A 224 16.62 7.34 4.12
C GLY A 224 15.16 7.81 4.23
N CYS A 225 14.26 7.36 3.35
CA CYS A 225 12.83 7.65 3.48
C CYS A 225 12.28 7.09 4.81
N LYS A 226 11.56 7.93 5.56
CA LYS A 226 10.95 7.58 6.85
C LYS A 226 9.44 7.35 6.79
N HIS A 227 8.82 7.65 5.65
CA HIS A 227 7.37 7.57 5.45
C HIS A 227 7.01 6.78 4.19
N LEU A 228 5.97 5.95 4.29
CA LEU A 228 5.40 5.26 3.13
C LEU A 228 4.96 6.23 2.03
N ARG A 229 4.45 7.41 2.41
CA ARG A 229 4.02 8.43 1.45
C ARG A 229 5.19 8.96 0.61
N ASP A 230 6.38 9.07 1.19
CA ASP A 230 7.56 9.55 0.47
C ASP A 230 8.01 8.49 -0.56
N LEU A 231 8.04 7.21 -0.14
CA LEU A 231 8.27 6.09 -1.05
C LEU A 231 7.24 6.10 -2.19
N HIS A 232 5.97 6.36 -1.88
CA HIS A 232 4.90 6.43 -2.87
C HIS A 232 5.05 7.58 -3.86
N ILE A 233 5.46 8.77 -3.41
CA ILE A 233 5.75 9.90 -4.30
C ILE A 233 6.86 9.52 -5.30
N ILE A 234 7.92 8.88 -4.82
CA ILE A 234 9.05 8.44 -5.65
C ILE A 234 8.60 7.38 -6.66
N ILE A 235 7.92 6.33 -6.19
CA ILE A 235 7.49 5.24 -7.09
C ILE A 235 6.46 5.74 -8.09
N SER A 236 5.57 6.66 -7.69
CA SER A 236 4.51 7.18 -8.57
C SER A 236 5.02 8.15 -9.63
N SER A 237 6.29 8.56 -9.60
CA SER A 237 6.87 9.36 -10.68
C SER A 237 7.20 8.54 -11.93
N TYR A 238 7.18 7.21 -11.85
CA TYR A 238 7.47 6.34 -12.99
C TYR A 238 6.20 5.99 -13.79
N PRO A 239 6.32 5.75 -15.11
CA PRO A 239 5.17 5.41 -15.96
C PRO A 239 4.37 4.22 -15.44
N SER A 240 3.04 4.30 -15.54
CA SER A 240 2.07 3.31 -15.06
C SER A 240 2.07 2.99 -13.56
N MET A 241 2.99 3.56 -12.77
CA MET A 241 2.96 3.49 -11.31
C MET A 241 1.92 4.48 -10.74
N THR A 242 0.70 4.40 -11.26
CA THR A 242 -0.44 5.19 -10.76
C THR A 242 -0.65 4.97 -9.27
N ALA A 243 -1.41 5.86 -8.64
CA ALA A 243 -1.54 5.91 -7.18
C ALA A 243 -1.87 4.55 -6.52
N PHE A 244 -2.70 3.71 -7.16
CA PHE A 244 -2.97 2.36 -6.66
C PHE A 244 -1.79 1.38 -6.84
N LEU A 245 -1.21 1.31 -8.04
CA LEU A 245 -0.15 0.33 -8.31
C LEU A 245 1.16 0.71 -7.60
N GLY A 246 1.53 1.99 -7.63
CA GLY A 246 2.68 2.49 -6.87
C GLY A 246 2.56 2.13 -5.39
N TYR A 247 1.36 2.20 -4.82
CA TYR A 247 1.12 1.78 -3.43
C TYR A 247 1.42 0.29 -3.20
N GLN A 248 1.02 -0.61 -4.11
CA GLN A 248 1.32 -2.04 -3.97
C GLN A 248 2.82 -2.36 -4.06
N VAL A 249 3.56 -1.64 -4.92
CA VAL A 249 5.02 -1.76 -5.03
C VAL A 249 5.69 -1.26 -3.76
N VAL A 250 5.25 -0.12 -3.23
CA VAL A 250 5.74 0.47 -1.97
C VAL A 250 5.58 -0.49 -0.80
N LEU A 251 4.42 -1.16 -0.67
CA LEU A 251 4.20 -2.12 0.41
C LEU A 251 5.18 -3.31 0.34
N ASN A 252 5.58 -3.74 -0.86
CA ASN A 252 6.61 -4.77 -1.00
C ASN A 252 8.01 -4.25 -0.70
N LEU A 253 8.35 -3.05 -1.19
CA LEU A 253 9.61 -2.39 -0.86
C LEU A 253 9.76 -2.19 0.65
N ASN A 254 8.69 -1.85 1.34
CA ASN A 254 8.71 -1.61 2.78
C ASN A 254 9.03 -2.86 3.61
N MET A 255 8.97 -4.06 3.03
CA MET A 255 9.44 -5.29 3.68
C MET A 255 10.98 -5.42 3.66
N ILE A 256 11.69 -4.57 2.91
CA ILE A 256 13.16 -4.48 2.96
C ILE A 256 13.58 -3.91 4.32
N PRO A 257 14.51 -4.56 5.06
CA PRO A 257 14.88 -4.13 6.41
C PRO A 257 15.37 -2.68 6.52
N ALA A 258 16.01 -2.15 5.46
CA ALA A 258 16.54 -0.78 5.43
C ALA A 258 15.46 0.30 5.29
N LEU A 259 14.26 -0.02 4.80
CA LEU A 259 13.14 0.92 4.71
C LEU A 259 12.28 0.84 5.97
N SER A 260 11.53 -0.27 6.15
CA SER A 260 10.73 -0.57 7.34
C SER A 260 9.98 0.64 7.93
N CYS A 261 9.45 1.50 7.06
CA CYS A 261 8.65 2.66 7.44
C CYS A 261 7.40 2.19 8.19
N PRO A 262 6.91 2.94 9.20
CA PRO A 262 5.63 2.64 9.81
C PRO A 262 4.50 2.61 8.77
N GLU A 263 3.61 1.62 8.88
CA GLU A 263 2.47 1.44 7.98
C GLU A 263 1.25 2.27 8.43
N ASP A 264 1.46 3.57 8.67
CA ASP A 264 0.49 4.55 9.18
C ASP A 264 -0.10 5.47 8.09
N TRP A 265 0.22 5.18 6.85
CA TRP A 265 -0.38 5.81 5.68
C TRP A 265 -0.88 4.73 4.72
N ALA A 266 -2.11 4.89 4.26
CA ALA A 266 -2.72 4.01 3.28
C ALA A 266 -3.53 4.82 2.27
N GLN A 267 -3.59 4.33 1.03
CA GLN A 267 -4.40 4.92 -0.02
C GLN A 267 -5.66 4.08 -0.25
N PRO A 268 -6.84 4.50 0.26
CA PRO A 268 -8.05 3.69 0.18
C PRO A 268 -8.47 3.47 -1.27
N GLY A 269 -8.42 2.21 -1.71
CA GLY A 269 -8.93 1.81 -3.02
C GLY A 269 -10.46 1.86 -3.10
N PRO A 270 -11.06 1.71 -4.30
CA PRO A 270 -12.51 1.76 -4.49
C PRO A 270 -13.28 0.74 -3.62
N GLY A 271 -12.68 -0.44 -3.38
CA GLY A 271 -13.23 -1.45 -2.48
C GLY A 271 -13.25 -0.99 -1.03
N ALA A 272 -12.13 -0.47 -0.53
CA ALA A 272 -12.02 0.04 0.83
C ALA A 272 -12.99 1.20 1.09
N VAL A 273 -13.11 2.15 0.16
CA VAL A 273 -14.09 3.25 0.23
C VAL A 273 -15.52 2.73 0.34
N LYS A 274 -15.89 1.73 -0.47
CA LYS A 274 -17.23 1.12 -0.40
C LYS A 274 -17.44 0.33 0.90
N GLY A 275 -16.40 -0.31 1.42
CA GLY A 275 -16.40 -0.96 2.73
C GLY A 275 -16.67 0.05 3.85
N LEU A 276 -15.97 1.18 3.86
CA LEU A 276 -16.17 2.25 4.84
C LEU A 276 -17.58 2.83 4.78
N ARG A 277 -18.09 3.14 3.58
CA ARG A 277 -19.46 3.67 3.43
C ARG A 277 -20.52 2.67 3.86
N ALA A 278 -20.28 1.37 3.69
CA ALA A 278 -21.16 0.36 4.25
C ALA A 278 -21.22 0.42 5.78
N ILE A 279 -20.10 0.70 6.45
CA ILE A 279 -19.98 0.74 7.92
C ILE A 279 -20.46 2.07 8.50
N PHE A 280 -20.00 3.20 7.96
CA PHE A 280 -20.22 4.54 8.52
C PHE A 280 -21.39 5.31 7.88
N GLY A 281 -21.91 4.83 6.75
CA GLY A 281 -22.96 5.51 5.97
C GLY A 281 -22.44 6.08 4.64
N ASP A 282 -23.36 6.21 3.67
CA ASP A 282 -23.07 6.73 2.32
C ASP A 282 -22.66 8.22 2.33
N ASP A 283 -22.98 8.94 3.40
CA ASP A 283 -22.63 10.34 3.65
C ASP A 283 -21.18 10.53 4.16
N LEU A 284 -20.42 9.44 4.37
CA LEU A 284 -18.99 9.53 4.66
C LEU A 284 -18.25 10.20 3.49
N GLY A 285 -17.81 11.43 3.72
CA GLY A 285 -17.05 12.25 2.77
C GLY A 285 -15.63 11.72 2.55
N THR A 286 -15.05 12.00 1.38
CA THR A 286 -13.70 11.53 1.00
C THR A 286 -12.62 11.95 2.01
N GLN A 287 -12.74 13.14 2.58
CA GLN A 287 -11.84 13.67 3.61
C GLN A 287 -11.87 12.86 4.92
N MET A 288 -12.94 12.08 5.14
CA MET A 288 -13.14 11.26 6.34
C MET A 288 -12.72 9.80 6.17
N MET A 289 -12.26 9.39 4.97
CA MET A 289 -11.88 8.00 4.70
C MET A 289 -10.72 7.55 5.59
N VAL A 290 -9.63 8.32 5.62
CA VAL A 290 -8.45 8.01 6.46
C VAL A 290 -8.79 8.12 7.95
N PRO A 291 -9.45 9.18 8.45
CA PRO A 291 -9.93 9.21 9.83
C PRO A 291 -10.80 8.02 10.24
N ALA A 292 -11.70 7.56 9.37
CA ALA A 292 -12.56 6.41 9.63
C ALA A 292 -11.77 5.09 9.68
N MET A 293 -10.79 4.91 8.79
CA MET A 293 -9.87 3.77 8.82
C MET A 293 -9.03 3.77 10.10
N GLU A 294 -8.48 4.91 10.49
CA GLU A 294 -7.68 5.04 11.71
C GLU A 294 -8.52 4.78 12.96
N TRP A 295 -9.79 5.22 12.97
CA TRP A 295 -10.72 4.88 14.03
C TRP A 295 -10.96 3.37 14.10
N LEU A 296 -11.25 2.71 12.98
CA LEU A 296 -11.39 1.25 12.94
C LEU A 296 -10.12 0.55 13.43
N ARG A 297 -8.93 1.01 13.02
CA ARG A 297 -7.64 0.46 13.47
C ARG A 297 -7.52 0.44 14.99
N LYS A 298 -7.81 1.57 15.63
CA LYS A 298 -7.70 1.75 17.09
C LYS A 298 -8.74 0.95 17.86
N HIS A 299 -9.96 0.87 17.35
CA HIS A 299 -11.09 0.31 18.08
C HIS A 299 -11.45 -1.13 17.68
N PHE A 300 -10.79 -1.73 16.68
CA PHE A 300 -11.17 -3.06 16.18
C PHE A 300 -11.22 -4.11 17.30
N SER A 301 -10.17 -4.18 18.13
CA SER A 301 -10.08 -5.16 19.22
C SER A 301 -11.19 -4.99 20.24
N GLU A 302 -11.50 -3.75 20.63
CA GLU A 302 -12.60 -3.41 21.54
C GLU A 302 -13.94 -3.85 20.94
N LEU A 303 -14.20 -3.48 19.69
CA LEU A 303 -15.41 -3.85 18.96
C LEU A 303 -15.58 -5.38 18.85
N ALA A 304 -14.49 -6.11 18.60
CA ALA A 304 -14.51 -7.58 18.53
C ALA A 304 -14.87 -8.20 19.89
N ILE A 305 -14.30 -7.70 20.98
CA ILE A 305 -14.60 -8.16 22.34
C ILE A 305 -16.05 -7.85 22.71
N GLU A 306 -16.52 -6.64 22.41
CA GLU A 306 -17.92 -6.24 22.62
C GLU A 306 -18.89 -7.09 21.80
N ALA A 307 -18.51 -7.49 20.58
CA ALA A 307 -19.26 -8.44 19.76
C ALA A 307 -19.27 -9.88 20.31
N GLY A 308 -18.51 -10.16 21.37
CA GLY A 308 -18.47 -11.45 22.06
C GLY A 308 -17.31 -12.36 21.67
N TYR A 309 -16.33 -11.88 20.89
CA TYR A 309 -15.13 -12.66 20.60
C TYR A 309 -14.17 -12.63 21.79
N PRO A 310 -13.68 -13.78 22.27
CA PRO A 310 -12.64 -13.80 23.29
C PRO A 310 -11.34 -13.24 22.71
N MET A 311 -10.50 -12.66 23.56
CA MET A 311 -9.23 -12.03 23.17
C MET A 311 -8.36 -12.90 22.24
N ARG A 312 -8.29 -14.21 22.51
CA ARG A 312 -7.54 -15.19 21.69
C ARG A 312 -8.02 -15.34 20.24
N GLN A 313 -9.24 -14.87 19.93
CA GLN A 313 -9.82 -14.88 18.58
C GLN A 313 -9.66 -13.52 17.88
N VAL A 314 -9.31 -12.46 18.61
CA VAL A 314 -8.99 -11.17 17.98
C VAL A 314 -7.73 -11.36 17.11
N PRO A 315 -7.77 -11.03 15.81
CA PRO A 315 -6.63 -11.26 14.94
C PRO A 315 -5.37 -10.53 15.38
N ALA A 316 -4.25 -11.23 15.31
CA ALA A 316 -2.95 -10.69 15.64
C ALA A 316 -1.84 -11.37 14.84
N LEU A 317 -0.79 -10.63 14.49
CA LEU A 317 0.44 -11.21 13.92
C LEU A 317 1.27 -11.93 14.98
N LYS A 318 1.19 -11.49 16.24
CA LYS A 318 1.74 -12.16 17.41
C LYS A 318 0.69 -12.22 18.51
N ALA A 319 0.62 -13.35 19.23
CA ALA A 319 -0.47 -13.62 20.17
C ALA A 319 -0.63 -12.58 21.30
N ASP A 320 0.45 -11.87 21.63
CA ASP A 320 0.53 -10.84 22.68
C ASP A 320 0.45 -9.40 22.15
N SER A 321 0.31 -9.21 20.84
CA SER A 321 0.36 -7.89 20.20
C SER A 321 -0.71 -7.77 19.10
N PRO A 322 -2.00 -7.75 19.50
CA PRO A 322 -3.12 -7.53 18.58
C PRO A 322 -3.07 -6.10 18.07
N GLY A 323 -3.40 -5.94 16.79
CA GLY A 323 -3.39 -4.63 16.17
C GLY A 323 -3.21 -4.76 14.67
N PHE A 324 -3.95 -3.92 13.96
CA PHE A 324 -3.78 -3.74 12.53
C PHE A 324 -2.92 -2.51 12.27
N THR A 325 -2.16 -2.54 11.19
CA THR A 325 -1.63 -1.31 10.59
C THR A 325 -2.75 -0.60 9.81
N LEU A 326 -2.52 0.65 9.38
CA LEU A 326 -3.48 1.33 8.50
C LEU A 326 -3.54 0.65 7.11
N CYS A 327 -2.43 0.06 6.67
CA CYS A 327 -2.36 -0.73 5.43
C CYS A 327 -3.19 -2.01 5.53
N ASP A 328 -3.18 -2.69 6.68
CA ASP A 328 -4.04 -3.86 6.92
C ASP A 328 -5.51 -3.47 6.94
N ILE A 329 -5.87 -2.33 7.54
CA ILE A 329 -7.25 -1.82 7.52
C ILE A 329 -7.71 -1.52 6.08
N GLU A 330 -6.89 -0.89 5.25
CA GLU A 330 -7.22 -0.66 3.84
C GLU A 330 -7.50 -1.99 3.12
N HIS A 331 -6.57 -2.93 3.29
CA HIS A 331 -6.61 -4.23 2.67
C HIS A 331 -7.86 -5.02 3.08
N LEU A 332 -8.15 -5.11 4.37
CA LEU A 332 -9.31 -5.84 4.88
C LEU A 332 -10.64 -5.20 4.46
N LEU A 333 -10.72 -3.86 4.35
CA LEU A 333 -11.94 -3.19 3.91
C LEU A 333 -12.24 -3.47 2.45
N CYS A 334 -11.20 -3.58 1.63
CA CYS A 334 -11.33 -3.98 0.23
C CYS A 334 -11.87 -5.42 0.10
N GLU A 335 -11.35 -6.36 0.89
CA GLU A 335 -11.84 -7.75 0.92
C GLU A 335 -13.23 -7.88 1.54
N PHE A 336 -13.51 -7.12 2.59
CA PHE A 336 -14.83 -7.06 3.19
C PHE A 336 -15.86 -6.59 2.16
N HIS A 337 -15.53 -5.59 1.33
CA HIS A 337 -16.39 -5.19 0.23
C HIS A 337 -16.63 -6.34 -0.78
N LYS A 338 -15.60 -7.12 -1.11
CA LYS A 338 -15.77 -8.31 -1.97
C LYS A 338 -16.67 -9.35 -1.32
N TYR A 339 -16.51 -9.58 -0.01
CA TYR A 339 -17.29 -10.53 0.77
C TYR A 339 -18.77 -10.13 0.83
N ARG A 340 -19.08 -8.88 1.20
CA ARG A 340 -20.47 -8.38 1.26
C ARG A 340 -21.17 -8.36 -0.11
N SER A 341 -20.42 -8.07 -1.18
CA SER A 341 -20.97 -7.96 -2.53
C SER A 341 -21.08 -9.30 -3.23
N ALA A 342 -20.62 -10.38 -2.60
CA ALA A 342 -20.73 -11.72 -3.13
C ALA A 342 -22.20 -12.15 -3.26
N PRO A 343 -22.66 -12.55 -4.45
CA PRO A 343 -23.97 -13.17 -4.57
C PRO A 343 -24.00 -14.51 -3.83
N SER A 344 -25.01 -14.68 -2.99
CA SER A 344 -25.31 -15.85 -2.15
C SER A 344 -25.61 -17.12 -2.94
N ASP A 345 -25.92 -17.03 -4.24
CA ASP A 345 -26.13 -18.16 -5.15
C ASP A 345 -24.86 -18.55 -5.94
N GLY A 346 -23.73 -17.85 -5.71
CA GLY A 346 -22.44 -18.15 -6.34
C GLY A 346 -22.32 -17.79 -7.83
N LYS A 347 -23.33 -17.18 -8.47
CA LYS A 347 -23.28 -16.85 -9.91
C LYS A 347 -22.51 -15.53 -10.17
N GLY A 348 -21.61 -15.52 -11.16
CA GLY A 348 -21.04 -14.29 -11.73
C GLY A 348 -19.68 -13.79 -11.20
N CYS A 349 -18.96 -14.54 -10.38
CA CYS A 349 -17.57 -14.22 -9.99
C CYS A 349 -16.62 -15.38 -10.30
N ARG A 350 -15.32 -15.10 -10.48
CA ARG A 350 -14.27 -16.13 -10.58
C ARG A 350 -14.39 -17.07 -9.38
N ARG A 351 -14.96 -18.24 -9.61
CA ARG A 351 -15.01 -19.33 -8.65
C ARG A 351 -13.61 -19.94 -8.59
N TYR A 352 -13.26 -20.44 -7.43
CA TYR A 352 -12.18 -21.41 -7.29
C TYR A 352 -12.36 -22.51 -8.36
N GLU A 353 -11.32 -22.83 -9.13
CA GLU A 353 -11.27 -24.10 -9.90
C GLU A 353 -10.97 -25.24 -8.90
N GLY A 354 -11.91 -25.54 -8.00
CA GLY A 354 -11.80 -26.59 -6.97
C GLY A 354 -12.23 -26.16 -5.56
N SER A 355 -12.64 -27.07 -4.67
CA SER A 355 -12.99 -26.69 -3.29
C SER A 355 -11.75 -26.19 -2.52
N ILE A 356 -11.89 -25.29 -1.53
CA ILE A 356 -10.77 -24.90 -0.64
C ILE A 356 -10.03 -26.10 -0.02
N SER A 357 -10.70 -27.26 0.06
CA SER A 357 -10.14 -28.56 0.44
C SER A 357 -9.03 -29.11 -0.49
N THR A 358 -8.88 -28.59 -1.72
CA THR A 358 -7.83 -29.01 -2.66
C THR A 358 -6.55 -28.18 -2.55
N VAL A 359 -6.51 -27.15 -1.69
CA VAL A 359 -5.33 -26.31 -1.48
C VAL A 359 -4.32 -27.03 -0.59
N THR A 360 -3.33 -27.66 -1.22
CA THR A 360 -2.26 -28.42 -0.53
C THR A 360 -1.03 -27.59 -0.18
N VAL A 361 -0.94 -26.34 -0.64
CA VAL A 361 0.22 -25.48 -0.39
C VAL A 361 0.18 -24.99 1.07
N PRO A 362 1.21 -25.31 1.89
CA PRO A 362 1.32 -24.81 3.25
C PRO A 362 1.30 -23.28 3.29
N VAL A 363 0.67 -22.71 4.31
CA VAL A 363 0.77 -21.27 4.59
C VAL A 363 1.98 -21.00 5.47
N THR A 364 2.55 -19.80 5.34
CA THR A 364 3.68 -19.33 6.15
C THR A 364 3.33 -18.02 6.84
N GLU A 365 3.98 -17.76 7.97
CA GLU A 365 3.76 -16.56 8.79
C GLU A 365 5.06 -15.75 9.03
N HIS A 366 5.95 -15.72 8.03
CA HIS A 366 7.18 -14.96 8.15
C HIS A 366 6.91 -13.45 8.22
N LEU A 367 7.60 -12.76 9.12
CA LEU A 367 7.56 -11.30 9.25
C LEU A 367 8.86 -10.65 8.74
N PRO A 368 8.83 -9.38 8.29
CA PRO A 368 10.04 -8.62 7.99
C PRO A 368 11.06 -8.67 9.13
N LYS A 369 12.36 -8.65 8.81
CA LYS A 369 13.43 -8.81 9.81
C LYS A 369 13.36 -7.77 10.93
N ASN A 370 13.00 -6.53 10.58
CA ASN A 370 12.87 -5.41 11.50
C ASN A 370 11.41 -5.14 11.89
N TRP A 371 10.51 -6.13 11.72
CA TRP A 371 9.11 -5.98 12.07
C TRP A 371 8.95 -5.65 13.55
N VAL A 372 8.16 -4.63 13.83
CA VAL A 372 7.74 -4.22 15.16
C VAL A 372 6.26 -3.86 15.13
N HIS A 373 5.62 -3.81 16.30
CA HIS A 373 4.24 -3.41 16.41
C HIS A 373 4.03 -1.98 15.86
N HIS A 374 2.89 -1.74 15.22
CA HIS A 374 2.57 -0.49 14.52
C HIS A 374 2.82 0.75 15.40
N ASP A 375 2.22 0.83 16.58
CA ASP A 375 2.33 2.02 17.42
C ASP A 375 3.78 2.27 17.88
N LEU A 376 4.56 1.21 18.11
CA LEU A 376 5.98 1.32 18.45
C LEU A 376 6.81 1.78 17.24
N ALA A 377 6.47 1.34 16.02
CA ALA A 377 7.10 1.81 14.80
C ALA A 377 6.89 3.32 14.63
N CYS A 378 5.64 3.78 14.78
CA CYS A 378 5.27 5.18 14.72
C CYS A 378 6.01 5.98 15.80
N GLN A 379 5.95 5.54 17.05
CA GLN A 379 6.65 6.20 18.16
C GLN A 379 8.15 6.35 17.90
N ARG A 380 8.84 5.29 17.50
CA ARG A 380 10.29 5.35 17.21
C ARG A 380 10.64 6.32 16.10
N ARG A 381 9.81 6.39 15.05
CA ARG A 381 10.00 7.36 13.98
C ARG A 381 9.73 8.78 14.49
N ASP A 382 8.68 8.96 15.26
CA ASP A 382 8.23 10.26 15.74
C ASP A 382 9.21 10.86 16.77
N ASP A 383 9.79 10.03 17.62
CA ASP A 383 10.88 10.39 18.54
C ASP A 383 12.18 10.77 17.80
N SER A 384 12.28 10.48 16.49
CA SER A 384 13.45 10.85 15.66
C SER A 384 13.39 12.26 15.09
N TYR A 385 12.26 12.98 15.23
CA TYR A 385 12.16 14.37 14.79
C TYR A 385 12.82 15.30 15.80
N ALA A 386 13.73 16.16 15.31
CA ALA A 386 14.52 17.04 16.15
C ALA A 386 13.85 18.40 16.42
N PHE A 387 12.88 18.81 15.60
CA PHE A 387 12.23 20.14 15.65
C PHE A 387 13.23 21.29 15.88
N PRO A 388 14.30 21.41 15.07
CA PRO A 388 15.34 22.43 15.28
C PRO A 388 14.73 23.84 15.18
N PRO A 389 15.06 24.77 16.09
CA PRO A 389 14.51 26.12 16.01
C PRO A 389 14.92 26.80 14.69
N ALA A 390 14.08 27.74 14.25
CA ALA A 390 14.44 28.65 13.18
C ALA A 390 15.72 29.42 13.55
N ASP A 391 16.51 29.83 12.55
CA ASP A 391 17.66 30.71 12.82
C ASP A 391 17.22 32.14 13.16
N GLU A 392 18.21 33.03 13.29
CA GLU A 392 18.01 34.45 13.61
C GLU A 392 17.12 35.18 12.58
N ASP A 393 17.00 34.66 11.36
CA ASP A 393 16.18 35.21 10.27
C ASP A 393 14.78 34.54 10.16
N GLU A 394 14.43 33.69 11.12
CA GLU A 394 13.23 32.83 11.16
C GLU A 394 13.21 31.79 10.04
N GLU A 395 14.39 31.30 9.64
CA GLU A 395 14.57 30.40 8.53
C GLU A 395 14.88 28.94 8.95
N TYR A 396 14.35 27.99 8.18
CA TYR A 396 14.46 26.53 8.37
C TYR A 396 15.28 25.87 7.26
N MET A 397 15.95 24.74 7.56
CA MET A 397 16.78 24.03 6.59
C MET A 397 15.94 23.05 5.75
N PRO A 398 15.92 23.15 4.41
CA PRO A 398 15.28 22.14 3.57
C PRO A 398 16.08 20.84 3.57
N LEU A 399 15.41 19.71 3.80
CA LEU A 399 16.01 18.38 3.70
C LEU A 399 15.98 17.84 2.27
N SER A 400 14.82 17.92 1.61
CA SER A 400 14.63 17.37 0.27
C SER A 400 13.47 18.02 -0.46
N VAL A 401 13.51 18.05 -1.80
CA VAL A 401 12.32 18.30 -2.63
C VAL A 401 11.65 16.97 -2.94
N LEU A 402 10.35 16.86 -2.63
CA LEU A 402 9.56 15.64 -2.82
C LEU A 402 8.92 15.60 -4.21
N GLU A 403 8.26 16.69 -4.60
CA GLU A 403 7.47 16.81 -5.83
C GLU A 403 7.46 18.26 -6.33
N GLU A 404 6.98 18.46 -7.55
CA GLU A 404 6.83 19.77 -8.16
C GLU A 404 5.45 19.95 -8.81
N LYS A 405 5.02 21.20 -8.95
CA LYS A 405 3.81 21.54 -9.71
C LYS A 405 4.01 22.80 -10.54
N TYR A 406 3.29 22.85 -11.67
CA TYR A 406 3.37 23.91 -12.67
C TYR A 406 4.79 24.18 -13.22
N PRO A 407 5.57 23.13 -13.59
CA PRO A 407 6.91 23.31 -14.13
C PRO A 407 6.90 24.18 -15.38
N GLY A 408 7.90 25.05 -15.51
CA GLY A 408 8.03 25.97 -16.66
C GLY A 408 7.09 27.18 -16.64
N THR A 409 6.24 27.31 -15.61
CA THR A 409 5.35 28.47 -15.45
C THR A 409 5.90 29.46 -14.41
N PRO A 410 5.42 30.73 -14.38
CA PRO A 410 5.76 31.66 -13.31
C PRO A 410 5.35 31.19 -11.90
N ASN A 411 4.38 30.26 -11.81
CA ASN A 411 3.87 29.69 -10.56
C ASN A 411 4.51 28.35 -10.21
N HIS A 412 5.67 28.03 -10.79
CA HIS A 412 6.39 26.80 -10.51
C HIS A 412 6.75 26.71 -9.02
N GLN A 413 6.34 25.61 -8.39
CA GLN A 413 6.57 25.36 -6.97
C GLN A 413 7.14 23.96 -6.72
N TYR A 414 7.97 23.85 -5.69
CA TYR A 414 8.46 22.59 -5.13
C TYR A 414 7.81 22.31 -3.79
N ARG A 415 7.47 21.05 -3.52
CA ARG A 415 7.10 20.62 -2.18
C ARG A 415 8.35 20.21 -1.40
N VAL A 416 8.60 20.88 -0.28
CA VAL A 416 9.83 20.77 0.49
C VAL A 416 9.56 20.01 1.78
N ARG A 417 10.37 18.99 2.05
CA ARG A 417 10.53 18.38 3.37
C ARG A 417 11.57 19.17 4.13
N TRP A 418 11.27 19.55 5.37
CA TRP A 418 12.16 20.32 6.23
C TRP A 418 12.96 19.39 7.16
N ASP A 419 14.23 19.71 7.39
CA ASP A 419 15.11 18.89 8.20
C ASP A 419 14.67 18.84 9.66
N GLY A 420 14.59 17.64 10.22
CA GLY A 420 14.11 17.42 11.58
C GLY A 420 12.60 17.58 11.79
N TYR A 421 11.80 17.82 10.74
CA TYR A 421 10.34 17.97 10.81
C TYR A 421 9.57 16.83 10.13
N PRO A 422 8.36 16.50 10.61
CA PRO A 422 7.51 15.50 9.99
C PRO A 422 6.73 16.06 8.78
N PRO A 423 6.08 15.20 7.97
CA PRO A 423 5.45 15.58 6.70
C PRO A 423 4.31 16.60 6.82
N GLU A 424 3.73 16.78 8.01
CA GLU A 424 2.70 17.78 8.28
C GLU A 424 3.22 19.21 8.13
N PHE A 425 4.54 19.40 8.21
CA PHE A 425 5.21 20.69 8.02
C PHE A 425 5.70 20.89 6.58
N ASP A 426 5.50 19.92 5.67
CA ASP A 426 5.89 20.08 4.26
C ASP A 426 5.16 21.27 3.64
N THR A 427 5.89 22.18 3.00
CA THR A 427 5.32 23.37 2.35
C THR A 427 5.60 23.40 0.85
N TRP A 428 4.79 24.16 0.11
CA TRP A 428 5.02 24.46 -1.30
C TRP A 428 5.77 25.77 -1.44
N GLU A 429 7.02 25.69 -1.88
CA GLU A 429 7.92 26.84 -2.02
C GLU A 429 8.05 27.27 -3.49
N PRO A 430 8.11 28.59 -3.79
CA PRO A 430 8.40 29.07 -5.15
C PRO A 430 9.73 28.52 -5.67
N ALA A 431 9.70 27.89 -6.84
CA ALA A 431 10.85 27.17 -7.40
C ALA A 431 12.05 28.10 -7.62
N LYS A 432 11.81 29.33 -8.10
CA LYS A 432 12.85 30.35 -8.28
C LYS A 432 13.58 30.65 -6.98
N SER A 433 12.83 30.99 -5.93
CA SER A 433 13.39 31.32 -4.63
C SER A 433 14.13 30.13 -4.01
N LEU A 434 13.63 28.90 -4.16
CA LEU A 434 14.28 27.71 -3.59
C LEU A 434 15.56 27.34 -4.34
N SER A 435 15.58 27.53 -5.66
CA SER A 435 16.77 27.28 -6.48
C SER A 435 17.90 28.25 -6.15
N GLU A 436 17.57 29.49 -5.76
CA GLU A 436 18.53 30.50 -5.32
C GLU A 436 19.05 30.25 -3.89
N SER A 437 18.17 29.92 -2.94
CA SER A 437 18.56 29.74 -1.53
C SER A 437 19.21 28.38 -1.25
N SER A 438 18.76 27.33 -1.93
CA SER A 438 19.05 25.93 -1.59
C SER A 438 19.33 25.10 -2.86
N PRO A 439 20.34 25.49 -3.67
CA PRO A 439 20.59 24.92 -4.98
C PRO A 439 20.95 23.43 -4.93
N THR A 440 21.59 22.96 -3.86
CA THR A 440 21.97 21.55 -3.68
C THR A 440 20.74 20.64 -3.65
N VAL A 441 19.76 20.97 -2.81
CA VAL A 441 18.54 20.17 -2.65
C VAL A 441 17.72 20.14 -3.94
N VAL A 442 17.60 21.28 -4.62
CA VAL A 442 16.95 21.36 -5.94
C VAL A 442 17.73 20.57 -6.99
N GLY A 443 19.06 20.67 -6.99
CA GLY A 443 19.94 19.95 -7.90
C GLY A 443 19.84 18.43 -7.75
N CYS A 444 19.77 17.91 -6.53
CA CYS A 444 19.54 16.49 -6.26
C CYS A 444 18.22 16.00 -6.84
N PHE A 445 17.13 16.76 -6.63
CA PHE A 445 15.82 16.45 -7.21
C PHE A 445 15.85 16.48 -8.73
N ARG A 446 16.44 17.53 -9.32
CA ARG A 446 16.54 17.69 -10.79
C ARG A 446 17.35 16.59 -11.44
N LYS A 447 18.53 16.27 -10.89
CA LYS A 447 19.37 15.17 -11.37
C LYS A 447 18.58 13.87 -11.52
N ARG A 448 17.71 13.55 -10.57
CA ARG A 448 16.83 12.38 -10.64
C ARG A 448 15.78 12.49 -11.75
N ILE A 449 15.00 13.57 -11.73
CA ILE A 449 13.89 13.77 -12.67
C ILE A 449 14.40 13.84 -14.12
N ASP A 450 15.48 14.58 -14.34
CA ASP A 450 16.08 14.77 -15.67
C ASP A 450 16.70 13.47 -16.18
N LYS A 451 17.30 12.64 -15.30
CA LYS A 451 17.80 11.31 -15.66
C LYS A 451 16.68 10.39 -16.13
N VAL A 452 15.55 10.36 -15.43
CA VAL A 452 14.37 9.60 -15.86
C VAL A 452 13.83 10.12 -17.20
N ALA A 453 13.68 11.44 -17.35
CA ALA A 453 13.19 12.05 -18.59
C ALA A 453 14.10 11.77 -19.79
N MET A 454 15.41 11.89 -19.62
CA MET A 454 16.41 11.56 -20.64
C MET A 454 16.28 10.10 -21.09
N MET A 455 16.24 9.15 -20.15
CA MET A 455 16.09 7.74 -20.47
C MET A 455 14.76 7.41 -21.17
N LEU A 456 13.66 8.04 -20.76
CA LEU A 456 12.39 7.90 -21.44
C LEU A 456 12.48 8.39 -22.89
N SER A 457 13.13 9.53 -23.12
CA SER A 457 13.32 10.07 -24.46
C SER A 457 14.13 9.12 -25.35
N GLU A 458 15.20 8.50 -24.82
CA GLU A 458 16.01 7.49 -25.53
C GLU A 458 15.19 6.24 -25.91
N TYR A 459 14.24 5.85 -25.06
CA TYR A 459 13.39 4.68 -25.32
C TYR A 459 12.28 4.91 -26.35
N THR A 460 11.86 6.17 -26.54
CA THR A 460 10.81 6.58 -27.47
C THR A 460 11.34 7.19 -28.77
N SER A 461 12.65 7.45 -28.83
CA SER A 461 13.38 7.80 -30.05
C SER A 461 13.48 6.60 -30.99
#